data_AF-A0A2V5UHP5-F1
#
_entry.id   AF-A0A2V5UHP5-F1
#
_cell.length_a   1.000
_cell.length_b   1.000
_cell.length_c   1.000
_cell.angle_alpha   90.00
_cell.angle_beta   90.00
_cell.angle_gamma   90.00
#
_symmetry.space_group_name_H-M   'P 1'
#
loop_
_entity.id
_entity.type
_entity.pdbx_description
1 polymer ?
#
loop_
_entity_poly.entity_id
_entity_poly.type
_entity_poly.pdbx_seq_one_letter_code
_entity_poly.pdbx_strand_id
1 'polypeptide(L)'
;MAVLIPTGAIKNLQQIEAVVAGPDDANRLFIIDGQFDSRVEVETHGGSSTQKETFSVLVGPVFNKHQFSRAIATASFTKTGFTGAFTGAVGAGAGFGGAYWYILGVDADWDDESGQVELRIEAEVEAGMLGASARQYVAIMGFAFHVTILAAVPAA
;
A
#
# COMPACT_ATOMS: atom_id res chain seq x y z
N MET A 1 10.26 2.82 -10.07
CA MET A 1 10.67 3.83 -9.07
C MET A 1 9.49 3.99 -8.13
N ALA A 2 9.68 3.91 -6.81
CA ALA A 2 8.55 4.00 -5.89
C ALA A 2 8.04 5.44 -5.75
N VAL A 3 6.72 5.59 -5.59
CA VAL A 3 6.09 6.85 -5.20
C VAL A 3 6.32 7.05 -3.70
N LEU A 4 7.08 8.08 -3.36
CA LEU A 4 7.34 8.47 -1.97
C LEU A 4 6.11 9.17 -1.39
N ILE A 5 5.62 8.66 -0.26
CA ILE A 5 4.53 9.26 0.51
C ILE A 5 5.15 10.09 1.63
N PRO A 6 4.97 11.42 1.63
CA PRO A 6 5.42 12.26 2.73
C PRO A 6 4.72 11.87 4.03
N THR A 7 5.44 11.91 5.16
CA THR A 7 4.86 11.61 6.49
C THR A 7 3.65 12.49 6.82
N GLY A 8 3.66 13.76 6.40
CA GLY A 8 2.53 14.68 6.56
C GLY A 8 1.29 14.34 5.73
N ALA A 9 1.37 13.42 4.76
CA ALA A 9 0.24 12.93 3.99
C ALA A 9 -0.48 11.75 4.68
N ILE A 10 0.10 11.19 5.74
CA ILE A 10 -0.51 10.11 6.52
C ILE A 10 -1.63 10.70 7.39
N LYS A 11 -2.82 10.11 7.27
CA LYS A 11 -4.01 10.42 8.03
C LYS A 11 -4.20 9.38 9.13
N ASN A 12 -4.76 9.80 10.26
CA ASN A 12 -5.03 8.93 11.41
C ASN A 12 -3.81 8.13 11.86
N LEU A 13 -2.61 8.73 11.81
CA LEU A 13 -1.39 8.09 12.28
C LEU A 13 -1.50 7.81 13.78
N GLN A 14 -1.34 6.55 14.15
CA GLN A 14 -1.31 6.08 15.53
C GLN A 14 -0.02 5.32 15.77
N GLN A 15 0.57 5.54 16.94
CA GLN A 15 1.73 4.81 17.40
C GLN A 15 1.45 4.29 18.80
N ILE A 16 1.58 2.98 18.98
CA ILE A 16 1.49 2.31 20.27
C ILE A 16 2.85 1.70 20.57
N GLU A 17 3.36 1.94 21.77
CA GLU A 17 4.57 1.30 22.28
C GLU A 17 4.19 0.31 23.38
N ALA A 18 4.73 -0.90 23.29
CA ALA A 18 4.61 -1.92 24.32
C ALA A 18 5.99 -2.42 24.75
N VAL A 19 6.15 -2.67 26.05
CA VAL A 19 7.30 -3.40 26.58
C VAL A 19 7.08 -4.88 26.32
N VAL A 20 8.07 -5.54 25.72
CA VAL A 20 8.00 -6.96 25.37
C VAL A 20 9.26 -7.68 25.82
N ALA A 21 9.17 -9.01 25.92
CA ALA A 21 10.34 -9.89 26.03
C ALA A 21 10.58 -10.56 24.67
N GLY A 22 11.24 -9.84 23.77
CA GLY A 22 11.53 -10.29 22.41
C GLY A 22 12.88 -11.03 22.29
N PRO A 23 13.15 -11.64 21.13
CA PRO A 23 14.47 -12.17 20.79
C PRO A 23 15.53 -11.05 20.69
N ASP A 24 16.81 -11.42 20.75
CA ASP A 24 17.95 -10.54 20.47
C ASP A 24 17.92 -9.20 21.25
N ASP A 25 17.63 -9.30 22.55
CA ASP A 25 17.49 -8.17 23.48
C ASP A 25 16.38 -7.17 23.13
N ALA A 26 15.52 -7.48 22.17
CA ALA A 26 14.39 -6.63 21.83
C ALA A 26 13.42 -6.53 23.01
N ASN A 27 13.23 -5.29 23.47
CA ASN A 27 12.46 -4.98 24.66
C ASN A 27 11.31 -4.00 24.39
N ARG A 28 11.14 -3.57 23.14
CA ARG A 28 10.05 -2.70 22.68
C ARG A 28 9.42 -3.21 21.41
N LEU A 29 8.10 -3.14 21.38
CA LEU A 29 7.26 -3.34 20.21
C LEU A 29 6.57 -2.01 19.89
N PHE A 30 6.77 -1.51 18.68
CA PHE A 30 6.04 -0.36 18.16
C PHE A 30 5.02 -0.85 17.15
N ILE A 31 3.77 -0.43 17.31
CA ILE A 31 2.71 -0.66 16.35
C ILE A 31 2.37 0.70 15.74
N ILE A 32 2.54 0.82 14.42
CA ILE A 32 2.24 2.02 13.66
C ILE A 32 1.10 1.73 12.70
N ASP A 33 -0.03 2.40 12.93
CA ASP A 33 -1.21 2.33 12.08
C ASP A 33 -1.42 3.67 11.39
N GLY A 34 -1.87 3.65 10.15
CA GLY A 34 -2.18 4.87 9.42
C GLY A 34 -2.83 4.59 8.08
N GLN A 35 -3.22 5.66 7.40
CA GLN A 35 -3.71 5.58 6.03
C GLN A 35 -3.21 6.77 5.22
N PHE A 36 -3.08 6.60 3.91
CA PHE A 36 -2.76 7.71 3.01
C PHE A 36 -3.56 7.58 1.71
N ASP A 37 -3.84 8.72 1.08
CA ASP A 37 -4.45 8.76 -0.24
C ASP A 37 -3.33 8.80 -1.28
N SER A 38 -3.24 7.75 -2.09
CA SER A 38 -2.38 7.70 -3.27
C SER A 38 -3.05 6.88 -4.36
N ARG A 39 -2.67 7.12 -5.62
CA ARG A 39 -3.46 6.69 -6.78
C ARG A 39 -2.65 5.75 -7.67
N VAL A 40 -3.22 4.59 -7.96
CA VAL A 40 -2.84 3.73 -9.08
C VAL A 40 -4.11 3.41 -9.85
N GLU A 41 -4.09 3.66 -11.16
CA GLU A 41 -5.31 3.62 -11.96
C GLU A 41 -5.04 3.26 -13.41
N VAL A 42 -6.08 2.76 -14.05
CA VAL A 42 -6.07 2.48 -15.48
C VAL A 42 -7.44 2.81 -16.07
N GLU A 43 -7.41 3.36 -17.28
CA GLU A 43 -8.59 3.53 -18.12
C GLU A 43 -8.38 2.77 -19.43
N THR A 44 -9.35 1.94 -19.80
CA THR A 44 -9.32 1.15 -21.04
C THR A 44 -10.47 1.51 -21.96
N HIS A 45 -10.23 1.45 -23.27
CA HIS A 45 -11.18 1.76 -24.35
C HIS A 45 -11.34 0.53 -25.25
N GLY A 46 -11.99 -0.50 -24.70
CA GLY A 46 -11.96 -1.86 -25.25
C GLY A 46 -10.60 -2.53 -25.06
N GLY A 47 -10.62 -3.86 -24.86
CA GLY A 47 -9.43 -4.64 -24.52
C GLY A 47 -9.15 -4.67 -23.03
N SER A 48 -7.90 -4.96 -22.68
CA SER A 48 -7.42 -5.04 -21.29
C SER A 48 -6.27 -4.07 -21.05
N SER A 49 -6.19 -3.54 -19.84
CA SER A 49 -5.10 -2.65 -19.44
C SER A 49 -4.79 -2.88 -17.98
N THR A 50 -3.50 -2.86 -17.62
CA THR A 50 -3.02 -3.03 -16.26
C THR A 50 -2.06 -1.89 -15.91
N GLN A 51 -2.08 -1.47 -14.65
CA GLN A 51 -1.14 -0.49 -14.11
C GLN A 51 -0.68 -0.94 -12.74
N LYS A 52 0.64 -0.93 -12.54
CA LYS A 52 1.31 -1.32 -11.31
C LYS A 52 2.11 -0.16 -10.73
N GLU A 53 2.08 0.00 -9.42
CA GLU A 53 2.80 1.06 -8.70
C GLU A 53 3.34 0.54 -7.36
N THR A 54 4.49 1.07 -6.93
CA THR A 54 5.04 0.80 -5.60
C THR A 54 5.03 2.08 -4.79
N PHE A 55 4.47 2.06 -3.60
CA PHE A 55 4.46 3.18 -2.66
C PHE A 55 5.47 2.93 -1.55
N SER A 56 6.18 3.97 -1.14
CA SER A 56 7.14 3.92 -0.03
C SER A 56 6.83 5.02 1.00
N VAL A 57 6.88 4.68 2.28
CA VAL A 57 6.63 5.60 3.39
C VAL A 57 7.52 5.28 4.58
N LEU A 58 8.18 6.29 5.13
CA LEU A 58 8.96 6.16 6.37
C LEU A 58 8.04 6.31 7.59
N VAL A 59 8.10 5.34 8.51
CA VAL A 59 7.20 5.26 9.67
C VAL A 59 7.93 4.86 10.94
N GLY A 60 7.34 5.23 12.08
CA GLY A 60 7.81 4.87 13.41
C GLY A 60 9.00 5.69 13.90
N PRO A 61 9.59 5.30 15.04
CA PRO A 61 10.75 5.97 15.63
C PRO A 61 12.00 5.89 14.74
N VAL A 62 12.96 6.77 15.02
CA VAL A 62 14.31 6.68 14.46
C VAL A 62 15.14 5.75 15.35
N PHE A 63 15.73 4.74 14.74
CA PHE A 63 16.61 3.76 15.35
C PHE A 63 18.04 3.92 14.84
N ASN A 64 19.00 3.57 15.69
CA ASN A 64 20.35 3.26 15.22
C ASN A 64 20.45 1.78 14.82
N LYS A 65 21.57 1.43 14.16
CA LYS A 65 21.83 0.09 13.62
C LYS A 65 21.71 -1.06 14.63
N HIS A 66 21.87 -0.79 15.92
CA HIS A 66 21.82 -1.81 16.97
C HIS A 66 20.47 -1.87 17.69
N GLN A 67 19.55 -0.95 17.38
CA GLN A 67 18.23 -0.89 18.01
C GLN A 67 17.17 -1.61 17.19
N PHE A 68 17.23 -1.59 15.86
CA PHE A 68 16.26 -2.29 15.03
C PHE A 68 16.52 -3.80 15.03
N SER A 69 15.47 -4.59 15.30
CA SER A 69 15.55 -6.06 15.22
C SER A 69 14.79 -6.60 14.02
N ARG A 70 13.53 -6.18 13.83
CA ARG A 70 12.67 -6.64 12.74
C ARG A 70 11.47 -5.72 12.55
N ALA A 71 10.99 -5.59 11.32
CA ALA A 71 9.66 -5.09 11.03
C ALA A 71 8.85 -6.10 10.21
N ILE A 72 7.52 -6.02 10.34
CA ILE A 72 6.56 -6.66 9.45
C ILE A 72 5.43 -5.67 9.18
N ALA A 73 4.76 -5.84 8.04
CA ALA A 73 3.66 -4.97 7.68
C ALA A 73 2.54 -5.70 6.94
N THR A 74 1.36 -5.10 7.03
CA THR A 74 0.20 -5.44 6.21
C THR A 74 -0.42 -4.15 5.68
N ALA A 75 -1.11 -4.25 4.55
CA ALA A 75 -1.82 -3.14 3.95
C ALA A 75 -3.20 -3.58 3.44
N SER A 76 -4.10 -2.63 3.32
CA SER A 76 -5.45 -2.82 2.79
C SER A 76 -5.89 -1.60 1.99
N PHE A 77 -6.86 -1.76 1.10
CA PHE A 77 -7.46 -0.65 0.39
C PHE A 77 -8.45 0.09 1.28
N THR A 78 -8.34 1.41 1.32
CA THR A 78 -9.34 2.28 1.99
C THR A 78 -10.28 2.95 1.00
N LYS A 79 -9.85 3.08 -0.27
CA LYS A 79 -10.66 3.69 -1.33
C LYS A 79 -10.36 3.06 -2.68
N THR A 80 -11.39 2.57 -3.34
CA THR A 80 -11.33 2.08 -4.72
C THR A 80 -12.29 2.86 -5.60
N GLY A 81 -11.96 2.96 -6.89
CA GLY A 81 -12.78 3.58 -7.92
C GLY A 81 -13.10 2.58 -9.02
N PHE A 82 -14.35 2.55 -9.44
CA PHE A 82 -14.82 1.76 -10.58
C PHE A 82 -15.83 2.57 -11.37
N THR A 83 -15.65 2.66 -12.68
CA THR A 83 -16.67 3.17 -13.59
C THR A 83 -16.60 2.39 -14.88
N GLY A 84 -17.72 1.87 -15.35
CA GLY A 84 -17.82 1.16 -16.62
C GLY A 84 -18.97 1.70 -17.42
N ALA A 85 -18.72 2.03 -18.68
CA ALA A 85 -19.74 2.45 -19.63
C ALA A 85 -19.55 1.69 -20.95
N PHE A 86 -20.64 1.17 -21.49
CA PHE A 86 -20.65 0.65 -22.84
C PHE A 86 -21.86 1.23 -23.57
N THR A 87 -21.63 1.67 -24.81
CA THR A 87 -22.69 2.13 -25.69
C THR A 87 -22.85 1.09 -26.79
N GLY A 88 -23.85 0.22 -26.64
CA GLY A 88 -24.10 -0.90 -27.55
C GLY A 88 -25.17 -1.85 -27.02
N ALA A 89 -25.81 -2.62 -27.91
CA ALA A 89 -26.80 -3.61 -27.50
C ALA A 89 -26.12 -4.74 -26.71
N VAL A 90 -26.68 -5.09 -25.55
CA VAL A 90 -26.30 -6.29 -24.79
C VAL A 90 -26.47 -7.50 -25.74
N GLY A 91 -25.36 -8.16 -26.11
CA GLY A 91 -25.34 -9.27 -27.06
C GLY A 91 -24.54 -9.05 -28.35
N ALA A 92 -24.06 -7.83 -28.64
CA ALA A 92 -23.24 -7.54 -29.83
C ALA A 92 -21.72 -7.80 -29.65
N GLY A 93 -21.34 -8.69 -28.74
CA GLY A 93 -19.92 -8.95 -28.40
C GLY A 93 -19.28 -7.89 -27.49
N ALA A 94 -20.06 -6.92 -26.99
CA ALA A 94 -19.65 -5.97 -25.97
C ALA A 94 -20.04 -6.46 -24.57
N GLY A 95 -19.14 -6.31 -23.59
CA GLY A 95 -19.36 -6.82 -22.23
C GLY A 95 -18.21 -6.51 -21.28
N PHE A 96 -18.43 -6.71 -19.99
CA PHE A 96 -17.41 -6.56 -18.96
C PHE A 96 -16.42 -7.74 -19.03
N GLY A 97 -15.12 -7.43 -19.21
CA GLY A 97 -14.03 -8.41 -19.22
C GLY A 97 -13.38 -8.62 -17.84
N GLY A 98 -13.55 -7.69 -16.91
CA GLY A 98 -13.09 -7.82 -15.52
C GLY A 98 -12.72 -6.46 -14.93
N ALA A 99 -12.64 -6.40 -13.60
CA ALA A 99 -12.03 -5.29 -12.87
C ALA A 99 -11.40 -5.85 -11.61
N TYR A 100 -10.11 -5.64 -11.43
CA TYR A 100 -9.35 -6.24 -10.35
C TYR A 100 -8.46 -5.19 -9.67
N TRP A 101 -8.30 -5.37 -8.36
CA TRP A 101 -7.45 -4.56 -7.49
C TRP A 101 -6.58 -5.51 -6.67
N TYR A 102 -5.27 -5.35 -6.75
CA TYR A 102 -4.31 -6.25 -6.11
C TYR A 102 -3.35 -5.48 -5.19
N ILE A 103 -3.08 -6.07 -4.03
CA ILE A 103 -1.86 -5.82 -3.27
C ILE A 103 -0.95 -7.00 -3.60
N LEU A 104 0.11 -6.73 -4.36
CA LEU A 104 1.05 -7.75 -4.82
C LEU A 104 2.10 -8.07 -3.76
N GLY A 105 2.48 -7.06 -2.97
CA GLY A 105 3.47 -7.20 -1.92
C GLY A 105 3.36 -6.09 -0.88
N VAL A 106 3.67 -6.43 0.36
CA VAL A 106 3.85 -5.48 1.45
C VAL A 106 5.10 -5.89 2.19
N ASP A 107 6.01 -4.95 2.37
CA ASP A 107 7.29 -5.16 3.05
C ASP A 107 7.57 -4.00 3.99
N ALA A 108 8.34 -4.28 5.05
CA ALA A 108 8.80 -3.25 5.97
C ALA A 108 10.21 -3.59 6.44
N ASP A 109 11.14 -2.68 6.18
CA ASP A 109 12.54 -2.84 6.52
C ASP A 109 13.11 -1.55 7.09
N TRP A 110 14.24 -1.64 7.78
CA TRP A 110 14.93 -0.47 8.32
C TRP A 110 15.78 0.20 7.24
N ASP A 111 15.51 1.48 7.03
CA ASP A 111 16.25 2.36 6.13
C ASP A 111 17.41 2.99 6.91
N ASP A 112 18.65 2.65 6.58
CA ASP A 112 19.83 3.07 7.34
C ASP A 112 20.20 4.55 7.09
N GLU A 113 19.74 5.14 5.97
CA GLU A 113 19.89 6.56 5.72
C GLU A 113 18.99 7.45 6.59
N SER A 114 17.71 7.10 6.77
CA SER A 114 16.78 7.84 7.65
C SER A 114 16.78 7.36 9.10
N GLY A 115 17.19 6.11 9.32
CA GLY A 115 17.06 5.41 10.59
C GLY A 115 15.63 4.97 10.92
N GLN A 116 14.65 5.18 10.05
CA GLN A 116 13.26 4.77 10.26
C GLN A 116 12.94 3.46 9.53
N VAL A 117 11.76 2.90 9.79
CA VAL A 117 11.26 1.77 9.00
C VAL A 117 10.61 2.31 7.74
N GLU A 118 11.06 1.81 6.59
CA GLU A 118 10.43 2.03 5.29
C GLU A 118 9.39 0.94 5.03
N LEU A 119 8.12 1.35 4.98
CA LEU A 119 7.02 0.52 4.50
C LEU A 119 6.93 0.64 2.98
N ARG A 120 6.94 -0.50 2.28
CA ARG A 120 6.73 -0.59 0.83
C ARG A 120 5.46 -1.37 0.52
N ILE A 121 4.60 -0.81 -0.33
CA ILE A 121 3.35 -1.45 -0.80
C ILE A 121 3.39 -1.50 -2.32
N GLU A 122 3.39 -2.69 -2.91
CA GLU A 122 3.22 -2.90 -4.35
C GLU A 122 1.77 -3.21 -4.65
N ALA A 123 1.15 -2.42 -5.52
CA ALA A 123 -0.26 -2.54 -5.88
C ALA A 123 -0.46 -2.49 -7.39
N GLU A 124 -1.51 -3.17 -7.85
CA GLU A 124 -1.86 -3.26 -9.27
C GLU A 124 -3.37 -3.12 -9.45
N VAL A 125 -3.77 -2.49 -10.55
CA VAL A 125 -5.15 -2.50 -11.03
C VAL A 125 -5.21 -3.04 -12.44
N GLU A 126 -6.26 -3.80 -12.72
CA GLU A 126 -6.54 -4.33 -14.05
C GLU A 126 -7.97 -3.99 -14.46
N ALA A 127 -8.12 -3.50 -15.68
CA ALA A 127 -9.40 -3.23 -16.33
C ALA A 127 -9.50 -4.05 -17.61
N GLY A 128 -10.63 -4.73 -17.79
CA GLY A 128 -10.96 -5.50 -18.99
C GLY A 128 -12.36 -5.19 -19.49
N MET A 129 -12.47 -4.80 -20.77
CA MET A 129 -13.72 -4.56 -21.47
C MET A 129 -13.71 -5.19 -22.86
N LEU A 130 -14.85 -5.72 -23.29
CA LEU A 130 -15.06 -6.22 -24.64
C LEU A 130 -15.83 -5.17 -25.46
N GLY A 131 -15.39 -4.95 -26.70
CA GLY A 131 -16.01 -4.04 -27.66
C GLY A 131 -15.34 -2.67 -27.75
N ALA A 132 -15.19 -2.15 -28.98
CA ALA A 132 -14.46 -0.92 -29.27
C ALA A 132 -15.09 0.38 -28.72
N SER A 133 -16.36 0.32 -28.29
CA SER A 133 -17.10 1.45 -27.71
C SER A 133 -17.28 1.32 -26.18
N ALA A 134 -16.63 0.33 -25.57
CA ALA A 134 -16.66 0.11 -24.13
C ALA A 134 -15.50 0.89 -23.47
N ARG A 135 -15.79 1.55 -22.35
CA ARG A 135 -14.82 2.26 -21.53
C ARG A 135 -14.91 1.81 -20.10
N GLN A 136 -13.77 1.59 -19.47
CA GLN A 136 -13.73 1.23 -18.06
C GLN A 136 -12.56 1.91 -17.38
N TYR A 137 -12.84 2.37 -16.17
CA TYR A 137 -11.94 3.01 -15.26
C TYR A 137 -11.88 2.20 -13.96
N VAL A 138 -10.67 1.86 -13.53
CA VAL A 138 -10.39 1.10 -12.31
C VAL A 138 -9.26 1.80 -11.57
N ALA A 139 -9.42 2.02 -10.27
CA ALA A 139 -8.41 2.67 -9.45
C ALA A 139 -8.37 2.19 -8.00
N ILE A 140 -7.17 2.21 -7.42
CA ILE A 140 -6.94 2.29 -5.98
C ILE A 140 -6.60 3.76 -5.69
N MET A 141 -7.23 4.34 -4.68
CA MET A 141 -7.10 5.76 -4.33
C MET A 141 -6.71 6.00 -2.87
N GLY A 142 -6.50 4.92 -2.11
CA GLY A 142 -6.11 5.01 -0.71
C GLY A 142 -5.72 3.66 -0.13
N PHE A 143 -4.76 3.71 0.78
CA PHE A 143 -4.21 2.56 1.49
C PHE A 143 -4.27 2.81 2.99
N ALA A 144 -4.63 1.79 3.77
CA ALA A 144 -4.35 1.71 5.19
C ALA A 144 -3.22 0.70 5.40
N PHE A 145 -2.39 0.94 6.40
CA PHE A 145 -1.29 0.08 6.77
C PHE A 145 -1.26 -0.17 8.27
N HIS A 146 -0.68 -1.32 8.61
CA HIS A 146 -0.33 -1.71 9.97
C HIS A 146 1.11 -2.23 9.93
N VAL A 147 2.00 -1.57 10.66
CA VAL A 147 3.43 -1.91 10.75
C VAL A 147 3.74 -2.25 12.19
N THR A 148 4.37 -3.40 12.42
CA THR A 148 4.88 -3.79 13.72
C THR A 148 6.41 -3.80 13.67
N ILE A 149 7.05 -3.08 14.58
CA ILE A 149 8.51 -2.92 14.67
C ILE A 149 8.98 -3.44 16.02
N LEU A 150 9.92 -4.37 16.01
CA LEU A 150 10.56 -4.91 17.19
C LEU A 150 11.95 -4.28 17.33
N ALA A 151 12.25 -3.76 18.52
CA ALA A 151 13.49 -3.03 18.78
C ALA A 151 14.07 -3.26 20.18
N ALA A 152 15.39 -3.19 20.29
CA ALA A 152 16.18 -3.19 21.51
C ALA A 152 16.52 -1.76 21.93
N VAL A 153 15.65 -1.13 22.73
CA VAL A 153 15.83 0.26 23.16
C VAL A 153 16.54 0.28 24.52
N PRO A 154 17.64 1.04 24.69
CA PRO A 154 18.30 1.17 25.98
C PRO A 154 17.33 1.62 27.08
N ALA A 155 17.50 1.09 28.30
CA ALA A 155 16.78 1.63 29.46
C ALA A 155 17.18 3.10 29.66
N ALA A 156 16.18 3.95 29.89
CA ALA A 156 16.37 5.37 30.21
C ALA A 156 17.03 5.55 31.59
#